data_AF-A0A7X8VRU2-F1
#
_entry.id   AF-A0A7X8VRU2-F1
#
_cell.length_a   1.000
_cell.length_b   1.000
_cell.length_c   1.000
_cell.angle_alpha   90.00
_cell.angle_beta   90.00
_cell.angle_gamma   90.00
#
_symmetry.space_group_name_H-M   'P 1'
#
loop_
_entity.id
_entity.type
_entity.pdbx_description
1 polymer ?
#
loop_
_entity_poly.entity_id
_entity_poly.type
_entity_poly.pdbx_seq_one_letter_code
_entity_poly.pdbx_strand_id
1 'polypeptide(L)'
;GINYLVLRWFDELPKNLEEEKNYHGDIDMLAESSQLELLCKTLARFPGRIKVDLYSNSIRLGTDCKRIAYYPPLLGSELLASTMFYQGRFRCPQPRLHLYSLLYHCVYQKGLLCGLPSGTALPNHESYAHDLPAELQRLAQEAGEDLPQPLNLLNIHHWLQKKDWSMPYDLMGRWPKRNAWHEELLTYETKKLLDELQGLRQLLVFLLREDAKLCGADKQIVEKLGEKFHILETVQLDGEKQSRVMRQTRGGDWTKHKHSIIVPPVSAVICHDPNPSPISENLELAAAHTFVDNANVFYKHEIRKNLEKQFPQAINFMHGSDNDPESMAYIKAIYPENWQTKIAQWKQILQPSLQP
;
A
#
# COMPACT_ATOMS: atom_id res chain seq x y z
N GLY A 1 24.44 8.75 12.84
CA GLY A 1 23.40 9.81 12.84
C GLY A 1 22.04 9.17 12.67
N ILE A 2 20.96 9.83 13.12
CA ILE A 2 19.59 9.34 12.95
C ILE A 2 19.17 9.51 11.49
N ASN A 3 18.49 8.52 10.90
CA ASN A 3 17.91 8.61 9.57
C ASN A 3 16.47 9.15 9.65
N TYR A 4 16.28 10.36 9.16
CA TYR A 4 15.01 11.08 9.19
C TYR A 4 14.98 12.13 8.08
N LEU A 5 13.79 12.67 7.81
CA LEU A 5 13.58 13.85 6.99
C LEU A 5 12.34 14.63 7.44
N VAL A 6 12.30 15.92 7.12
CA VAL A 6 11.10 16.76 7.18
C VAL A 6 10.41 16.68 5.81
N LEU A 7 9.13 16.28 5.79
CA LEU A 7 8.45 15.81 4.58
C LEU A 7 8.11 16.92 3.58
N ARG A 8 7.58 18.04 4.06
CA ARG A 8 6.96 19.10 3.25
C ARG A 8 6.92 20.41 4.02
N TRP A 9 6.69 21.52 3.32
CA TRP A 9 6.61 22.89 3.89
C TRP A 9 7.85 23.25 4.74
N PHE A 10 8.98 22.59 4.48
CA PHE A 10 10.18 22.74 5.29
C PHE A 10 10.88 24.09 5.08
N ASP A 11 10.54 24.77 3.99
CA ASP A 11 11.00 26.11 3.64
C ASP A 11 10.31 27.20 4.46
N GLU A 12 9.13 26.93 5.01
CA GLU A 12 8.37 27.81 5.91
C GLU A 12 8.83 27.70 7.38
N LEU A 13 9.67 26.72 7.71
CA LEU A 13 10.08 26.50 9.10
C LEU A 13 10.87 27.68 9.67
N PRO A 14 10.61 28.06 10.94
CA PRO A 14 11.24 29.21 11.56
C PRO A 14 12.75 29.03 11.68
N LYS A 15 13.48 30.08 11.34
CA LYS A 15 14.95 30.11 11.32
C LYS A 15 15.55 30.71 12.58
N ASN A 16 14.72 31.33 13.43
CA ASN A 16 15.08 31.98 14.69
C ASN A 16 13.88 31.97 15.67
N LEU A 17 14.14 32.36 16.92
CA LEU A 17 13.15 32.34 18.01
C LEU A 17 11.99 33.33 17.81
N GLU A 18 12.17 34.41 17.07
CA GLU A 18 11.08 35.37 16.81
C GLU A 18 10.11 34.84 15.75
N GLU A 19 10.63 34.21 14.69
CA GLU A 19 9.80 33.50 13.72
C GLU A 19 9.04 32.34 14.39
N GLU A 20 9.69 31.59 15.29
CA GLU A 20 9.04 30.48 16.02
C GLU A 20 7.84 30.96 16.85
N LYS A 21 7.90 32.15 17.46
CA LYS A 21 6.78 32.69 18.25
C LYS A 21 5.51 32.92 17.43
N ASN A 22 5.67 33.23 16.15
CA ASN A 22 4.57 33.55 15.22
C ASN A 22 4.22 32.38 14.28
N TYR A 23 4.94 31.26 14.39
CA TYR A 23 4.68 30.07 13.58
C TYR A 23 3.53 29.25 14.17
N HIS A 24 2.51 28.97 13.34
CA HIS A 24 1.31 28.24 13.73
C HIS A 24 1.18 26.87 13.05
N GLY A 25 2.11 26.50 12.18
CA GLY A 25 2.13 25.20 11.51
C GLY A 25 2.65 24.07 12.40
N ASP A 26 2.66 22.86 11.84
CA ASP A 26 3.31 21.69 12.40
C ASP A 26 4.55 21.30 11.59
N ILE A 27 5.29 20.30 12.09
CA ILE A 27 6.42 19.67 11.39
C ILE A 27 6.04 18.23 11.12
N ASP A 28 5.89 17.88 9.84
CA ASP A 28 5.73 16.50 9.40
C ASP A 28 7.08 15.82 9.21
N MET A 29 7.38 14.82 10.03
CA MET A 29 8.64 14.08 9.98
C MET A 29 8.43 12.61 9.60
N LEU A 30 9.35 12.06 8.83
CA LEU A 30 9.48 10.63 8.60
C LEU A 30 10.83 10.16 9.13
N ALA A 31 10.84 9.08 9.91
CA ALA A 31 12.06 8.51 10.48
C ALA A 31 12.15 7.00 10.30
N GLU A 32 13.37 6.49 10.33
CA GLU A 32 13.65 5.05 10.32
C GLU A 32 13.09 4.39 11.59
N SER A 33 12.19 3.42 11.43
CA SER A 33 11.45 2.79 12.53
C SER A 33 12.36 2.14 13.59
N SER A 34 13.51 1.61 13.17
CA SER A 34 14.50 1.03 14.09
C SER A 34 15.18 2.07 14.99
N GLN A 35 15.09 3.36 14.65
CA GLN A 35 15.78 4.47 15.35
C GLN A 35 14.84 5.43 16.09
N LEU A 36 13.53 5.17 16.09
CA LEU A 36 12.52 6.05 16.70
C LEU A 36 12.78 6.36 18.16
N GLU A 37 13.20 5.38 18.98
CA GLU A 37 13.48 5.63 20.41
C GLU A 37 14.62 6.63 20.60
N LEU A 38 15.67 6.53 19.77
CA LEU A 38 16.80 7.46 19.79
C LEU A 38 16.36 8.85 19.33
N LEU A 39 15.50 8.93 18.31
CA LEU A 39 14.92 10.19 17.85
C LEU A 39 14.09 10.86 18.93
N CYS A 40 13.13 10.14 19.53
CA CYS A 40 12.29 10.70 20.59
C CYS A 40 13.11 11.17 21.80
N LYS A 41 14.12 10.40 22.21
CA LYS A 41 15.05 10.82 23.28
C LYS A 41 15.85 12.07 22.92
N THR A 42 16.17 12.25 21.64
CA THR A 42 16.90 13.42 21.14
C THR A 42 15.97 14.64 21.12
N LEU A 43 14.77 14.53 20.53
CA LEU A 43 13.79 15.61 20.48
C LEU A 43 13.34 16.06 21.88
N ALA A 44 13.17 15.12 22.82
CA ALA A 44 12.78 15.44 24.19
C ALA A 44 13.79 16.33 24.95
N ARG A 45 15.05 16.43 24.47
CA ARG A 45 16.06 17.35 25.03
C ARG A 45 15.87 18.79 24.57
N PHE A 46 15.09 19.01 23.52
CA PHE A 46 14.84 20.31 22.90
C PHE A 46 13.32 20.55 22.81
N PRO A 47 12.63 20.70 23.96
CA PRO A 47 11.20 20.96 23.95
C PRO A 47 10.90 22.30 23.27
N GLY A 48 9.92 22.31 22.38
CA GLY A 48 9.46 23.48 21.64
C GLY A 48 7.93 23.56 21.62
N ARG A 49 7.40 24.65 21.07
CA ARG A 49 5.95 24.86 20.94
C ARG A 49 5.36 24.25 19.67
N ILE A 50 6.20 24.04 18.67
CA ILE A 50 5.78 23.53 17.37
C ILE A 50 5.46 22.03 17.50
N LYS A 51 4.26 21.65 17.09
CA LYS A 51 3.83 20.26 17.07
C LYS A 51 4.65 19.51 16.01
N VAL A 52 5.13 18.31 16.38
CA VAL A 52 5.81 17.40 15.44
C VAL A 52 4.91 16.19 15.21
N ASP A 53 4.44 16.02 13.98
CA ASP A 53 3.79 14.80 13.53
C ASP A 53 4.86 13.82 13.04
N LEU A 54 5.14 12.81 13.85
CA LEU A 54 6.20 11.83 13.60
C LEU A 54 5.64 10.54 13.00
N TYR A 55 6.05 10.25 11.77
CA TYR A 55 5.77 9.01 11.04
C TYR A 55 7.02 8.13 10.94
N SER A 56 6.85 6.87 10.54
CA SER A 56 7.98 5.98 10.21
C SER A 56 7.70 5.07 9.02
N ASN A 57 8.75 4.40 8.52
CA ASN A 57 8.65 3.40 7.44
C ASN A 57 8.08 2.05 7.89
N SER A 58 7.41 2.01 9.05
CA SER A 58 6.58 0.90 9.54
C SER A 58 5.59 1.44 10.59
N ILE A 59 4.90 0.55 11.31
CA ILE A 59 3.99 0.94 12.40
C ILE A 59 4.66 0.58 13.74
N ARG A 60 5.30 1.56 14.38
CA ARG A 60 5.96 1.37 15.68
C ARG A 60 5.83 2.60 16.56
N LEU A 61 5.72 2.42 17.88
CA LEU A 61 5.72 3.51 18.88
C LEU A 61 4.68 4.63 18.60
N GLY A 62 3.50 4.28 18.08
CA GLY A 62 2.44 5.26 17.82
C GLY A 62 2.68 6.17 16.62
N THR A 63 3.65 5.85 15.74
CA THR A 63 3.86 6.58 14.48
C THR A 63 2.84 6.22 13.40
N ASP A 64 1.80 5.47 13.74
CA ASP A 64 0.72 5.13 12.83
C ASP A 64 -0.19 6.32 12.57
N CYS A 65 -0.72 6.34 11.36
CA CYS A 65 -1.83 7.16 10.96
C CYS A 65 -3.10 6.31 11.06
N LYS A 66 -3.81 6.38 12.19
CA LYS A 66 -5.03 5.59 12.46
C LYS A 66 -4.79 4.08 12.27
N ARG A 67 -3.74 3.54 12.92
CA ARG A 67 -3.30 2.13 12.90
C ARG A 67 -2.69 1.63 11.59
N ILE A 68 -2.41 2.52 10.64
CA ILE A 68 -1.77 2.20 9.36
C ILE A 68 -0.53 3.08 9.16
N ALA A 69 0.49 2.59 8.45
CA ALA A 69 1.65 3.40 8.09
C ALA A 69 1.23 4.57 7.20
N TYR A 70 1.84 5.75 7.41
CA TYR A 70 1.51 6.95 6.64
C TYR A 70 1.83 6.79 5.14
N TYR A 71 3.01 6.24 4.87
CA TYR A 71 3.37 5.70 3.56
C TYR A 71 3.52 4.18 3.69
N PRO A 72 3.18 3.40 2.65
CA PRO A 72 3.59 2.01 2.55
C PRO A 72 5.09 1.87 2.89
N PRO A 73 5.51 0.86 3.69
CA PRO A 73 6.88 0.73 4.19
C PRO A 73 8.00 0.89 3.15
N LEU A 74 7.80 0.35 1.94
CA LEU A 74 8.76 0.51 0.84
C LEU A 74 8.87 1.95 0.33
N LEU A 75 7.75 2.68 0.21
CA LEU A 75 7.76 4.09 -0.18
C LEU A 75 8.40 4.97 0.91
N GLY A 76 8.09 4.69 2.18
CA GLY A 76 8.73 5.37 3.31
C GLY A 76 10.24 5.13 3.36
N SER A 77 10.69 3.91 3.08
CA SER A 77 12.11 3.57 3.02
C SER A 77 12.82 4.24 1.84
N GLU A 78 12.15 4.35 0.69
CA GLU A 78 12.67 5.06 -0.48
C GLU A 78 12.86 6.56 -0.20
N LEU A 79 11.90 7.20 0.47
CA LEU A 79 12.01 8.58 0.94
C LEU A 79 13.23 8.78 1.86
N LEU A 80 13.40 7.89 2.85
CA LEU A 80 14.51 7.95 3.80
C LEU A 80 15.88 7.69 3.14
N ALA A 81 15.93 6.90 2.08
CA ALA A 81 17.15 6.62 1.33
C ALA A 81 17.56 7.79 0.41
N SER A 82 16.60 8.62 -0.01
CA SER A 82 16.80 9.68 -1.01
C SER A 82 16.53 11.06 -0.42
N THR A 83 17.40 11.46 0.51
CA THR A 83 17.34 12.77 1.19
C THR A 83 18.44 13.72 0.71
N MET A 84 18.24 15.01 0.96
CA MET A 84 19.24 16.06 0.80
C MET A 84 19.22 17.01 2.01
N PHE A 85 20.28 17.76 2.22
CA PHE A 85 20.28 18.81 3.23
C PHE A 85 19.60 20.08 2.71
N TYR A 86 18.57 20.54 3.41
CA TYR A 86 17.99 21.85 3.18
C TYR A 86 18.88 22.93 3.83
N GLN A 87 19.52 23.76 3.00
CA GLN A 87 20.38 24.88 3.43
C GLN A 87 21.46 24.49 4.47
N GLY A 88 21.94 23.24 4.42
CA GLY A 88 22.93 22.71 5.37
C GLY A 88 22.41 22.49 6.81
N ARG A 89 21.09 22.54 7.05
CA ARG A 89 20.51 22.50 8.40
C ARG A 89 19.93 21.15 8.78
N PHE A 90 19.00 20.64 7.99
CA PHE A 90 18.29 19.39 8.25
C PHE A 90 17.98 18.66 6.95
N ARG A 91 17.50 17.41 7.03
CA ARG A 91 17.20 16.59 5.85
C ARG A 91 15.78 16.82 5.35
N CYS A 92 15.63 16.93 4.04
CA CYS A 92 14.36 16.91 3.31
C CYS A 92 14.43 15.92 2.15
N PRO A 93 13.30 15.55 1.50
CA PRO A 93 13.34 14.71 0.31
C PRO A 93 14.06 15.40 -0.85
N GLN A 94 14.67 14.62 -1.73
CA GLN A 94 15.09 15.14 -3.04
C GLN A 94 13.87 15.57 -3.88
N PRO A 95 14.02 16.50 -4.85
CA PRO A 95 12.90 17.13 -5.55
C PRO A 95 11.86 16.15 -6.11
N ARG A 96 12.31 15.09 -6.79
CA ARG A 96 11.43 14.06 -7.35
C ARG A 96 10.56 13.39 -6.29
N LEU A 97 11.15 12.93 -5.19
CA LEU A 97 10.37 12.28 -4.13
C LEU A 97 9.59 13.27 -3.27
N HIS A 98 10.02 14.53 -3.21
CA HIS A 98 9.23 15.59 -2.59
C HIS A 98 7.90 15.74 -3.34
N LEU A 99 7.93 15.89 -4.67
CA LEU A 99 6.74 15.92 -5.52
C LEU A 99 5.86 14.69 -5.31
N TYR A 100 6.44 13.49 -5.37
CA TYR A 100 5.66 12.25 -5.27
C TYR A 100 4.98 12.12 -3.91
N SER A 101 5.70 12.46 -2.83
CA SER A 101 5.16 12.45 -1.47
C SER A 101 4.06 13.46 -1.24
N LEU A 102 4.16 14.65 -1.84
CA LEU A 102 3.12 15.66 -1.76
C LEU A 102 1.88 15.25 -2.56
N LEU A 103 2.04 14.73 -3.78
CA LEU A 103 0.93 14.20 -4.58
C LEU A 103 0.23 13.01 -3.87
N TYR A 104 1.00 12.10 -3.28
CA TYR A 104 0.47 11.01 -2.45
C TYR A 104 -0.33 11.55 -1.26
N HIS A 105 0.20 12.55 -0.56
CA HIS A 105 -0.48 13.22 0.54
C HIS A 105 -1.81 13.83 0.09
N CYS A 106 -1.83 14.55 -1.03
CA CYS A 106 -3.03 15.14 -1.58
C CYS A 106 -4.10 14.09 -1.88
N VAL A 107 -3.75 13.01 -2.58
CA VAL A 107 -4.72 11.98 -2.98
C VAL A 107 -5.20 11.13 -1.81
N TYR A 108 -4.28 10.61 -0.99
CA TYR A 108 -4.60 9.54 -0.03
C TYR A 108 -4.69 9.99 1.42
N GLN A 109 -4.10 11.13 1.77
CA GLN A 109 -4.14 11.64 3.14
C GLN A 109 -5.20 12.74 3.28
N LYS A 110 -5.24 13.69 2.35
CA LYS A 110 -6.18 14.82 2.43
C LYS A 110 -7.43 14.61 1.59
N GLY A 111 -7.33 14.02 0.40
CA GLY A 111 -8.44 13.92 -0.54
C GLY A 111 -9.02 15.31 -0.84
N LEU A 112 -10.34 15.48 -0.69
CA LEU A 112 -11.01 16.77 -0.91
C LEU A 112 -10.44 17.93 -0.06
N LEU A 113 -9.89 17.64 1.12
CA LEU A 113 -9.36 18.66 2.03
C LEU A 113 -8.12 19.39 1.50
N CYS A 114 -7.53 18.98 0.37
CA CYS A 114 -6.44 19.73 -0.27
C CYS A 114 -6.91 20.75 -1.32
N GLY A 115 -8.24 20.92 -1.49
CA GLY A 115 -8.82 21.94 -2.37
C GLY A 115 -8.70 21.65 -3.87
N LEU A 116 -8.09 20.53 -4.29
CA LEU A 116 -8.04 20.13 -5.69
C LEU A 116 -9.37 19.53 -6.17
N PRO A 117 -9.80 19.76 -7.42
CA PRO A 117 -10.94 19.06 -8.00
C PRO A 117 -10.77 17.54 -7.88
N SER A 118 -11.88 16.82 -7.69
CA SER A 118 -11.84 15.34 -7.57
C SER A 118 -11.47 14.67 -8.90
N GLY A 119 -11.92 15.23 -10.03
CA GLY A 119 -11.89 14.56 -11.32
C GLY A 119 -13.03 13.54 -11.51
N THR A 120 -13.99 13.50 -10.58
CA THR A 120 -15.22 12.72 -10.68
C THR A 120 -16.44 13.63 -10.52
N ALA A 121 -17.63 13.05 -10.36
CA ALA A 121 -18.84 13.81 -10.04
C ALA A 121 -18.83 14.39 -8.60
N LEU A 122 -17.87 14.00 -7.75
CA LEU A 122 -17.76 14.54 -6.40
C LEU A 122 -17.41 16.03 -6.43
N PRO A 123 -18.23 16.92 -5.84
CA PRO A 123 -17.88 18.32 -5.73
C PRO A 123 -16.73 18.50 -4.72
N ASN A 124 -15.93 19.53 -4.93
CA ASN A 124 -15.01 20.03 -3.91
C ASN A 124 -15.24 21.52 -3.70
N HIS A 125 -15.54 21.89 -2.46
CA HIS A 125 -15.73 23.28 -2.02
C HIS A 125 -14.74 23.67 -0.92
N GLU A 126 -13.81 22.78 -0.58
CA GLU A 126 -12.81 23.02 0.44
C GLU A 126 -11.75 24.00 -0.09
N SER A 127 -11.33 24.90 0.79
CA SER A 127 -10.16 25.75 0.56
C SER A 127 -8.96 25.14 1.28
N TYR A 128 -7.80 25.19 0.64
CA TYR A 128 -6.55 24.78 1.23
C TYR A 128 -5.67 26.00 1.51
N ALA A 129 -4.98 26.00 2.64
CA ALA A 129 -4.24 27.18 3.10
C ALA A 129 -3.05 27.54 2.19
N HIS A 130 -2.47 26.55 1.52
CA HIS A 130 -1.34 26.75 0.59
C HIS A 130 -1.83 26.79 -0.84
N ASP A 131 -1.14 27.58 -1.69
CA ASP A 131 -1.30 27.53 -3.15
C ASP A 131 -0.68 26.24 -3.71
N LEU A 132 -1.43 25.16 -3.52
CA LEU A 132 -1.00 23.82 -3.89
C LEU A 132 -0.74 23.68 -5.40
N PRO A 133 -1.55 24.24 -6.33
CA PRO A 133 -1.22 24.23 -7.74
C PRO A 133 0.14 24.87 -8.07
N ALA A 134 0.45 26.03 -7.50
CA ALA A 134 1.74 26.69 -7.73
C ALA A 134 2.90 25.87 -7.16
N GLU A 135 2.74 25.32 -5.96
CA GLU A 135 3.77 24.49 -5.32
C GLU A 135 4.03 23.20 -6.09
N LEU A 136 2.98 22.50 -6.52
CA LEU A 136 3.12 21.30 -7.34
C LEU A 136 3.82 21.60 -8.67
N GLN A 137 3.51 22.73 -9.30
CA GLN A 137 4.14 23.14 -10.56
C GLN A 137 5.63 23.44 -10.37
N ARG A 138 6.00 24.11 -9.27
CA ARG A 138 7.39 24.36 -8.90
C ARG A 138 8.15 23.05 -8.69
N LEU A 139 7.60 22.14 -7.88
CA LEU A 139 8.21 20.84 -7.60
C LEU A 139 8.33 19.96 -8.85
N ALA A 140 7.35 20.02 -9.75
CA ALA A 140 7.39 19.33 -11.04
C ALA A 140 8.55 19.82 -11.91
N GLN A 141 8.74 21.14 -12.00
CA GLN A 141 9.88 21.74 -12.72
C GLN A 141 11.22 21.32 -12.11
N GLU A 142 11.35 21.34 -10.78
CA GLU A 142 12.57 20.92 -10.08
C GLU A 142 12.85 19.42 -10.23
N ALA A 143 11.82 18.60 -10.32
CA ALA A 143 11.92 17.16 -10.54
C ALA A 143 12.16 16.78 -12.02
N GLY A 144 11.95 17.72 -12.96
CA GLY A 144 11.93 17.41 -14.39
C GLY A 144 10.75 16.52 -14.79
N GLU A 145 9.60 16.70 -14.14
CA GLU A 145 8.40 15.88 -14.30
C GLU A 145 7.24 16.73 -14.83
N ASP A 146 6.34 16.09 -15.59
CA ASP A 146 5.09 16.71 -16.04
C ASP A 146 3.94 16.34 -15.10
N LEU A 147 3.23 17.37 -14.62
CA LEU A 147 2.00 17.18 -13.85
C LEU A 147 0.87 16.64 -14.74
N PRO A 148 0.01 15.76 -14.20
CA PRO A 148 -1.15 15.29 -14.94
C PRO A 148 -2.14 16.44 -15.21
N GLN A 149 -2.71 16.45 -16.42
CA GLN A 149 -3.68 17.45 -16.85
C GLN A 149 -5.02 16.79 -17.25
N PRO A 150 -6.17 17.34 -16.83
CA PRO A 150 -6.32 18.40 -15.82
C PRO A 150 -5.81 17.98 -14.43
N LEU A 151 -5.29 18.95 -13.67
CA LEU A 151 -4.79 18.73 -12.30
C LEU A 151 -5.95 18.47 -11.34
N ASN A 152 -6.23 17.19 -11.07
CA ASN A 152 -7.28 16.72 -10.17
C ASN A 152 -6.85 15.43 -9.46
N LEU A 153 -7.55 15.06 -8.38
CA LEU A 153 -7.18 13.91 -7.54
C LEU A 153 -7.14 12.59 -8.32
N LEU A 154 -8.09 12.34 -9.23
CA LEU A 154 -8.14 11.11 -10.03
C LEU A 154 -6.97 11.01 -11.02
N ASN A 155 -6.64 12.09 -11.70
CA ASN A 155 -5.53 12.12 -12.64
C ASN A 155 -4.18 12.03 -11.91
N ILE A 156 -4.06 12.61 -10.71
CA ILE A 156 -2.90 12.40 -9.83
C ILE A 156 -2.81 10.94 -9.40
N HIS A 157 -3.93 10.31 -9.04
CA HIS A 157 -3.95 8.87 -8.72
C HIS A 157 -3.40 8.02 -9.88
N HIS A 158 -3.87 8.24 -11.11
CA HIS A 158 -3.37 7.54 -12.29
C HIS A 158 -1.89 7.83 -12.57
N TRP A 159 -1.46 9.06 -12.33
CA TRP A 159 -0.05 9.43 -12.48
C TRP A 159 0.82 8.69 -11.46
N LEU A 160 0.39 8.61 -10.19
CA LEU A 160 1.10 7.86 -9.16
C LEU A 160 1.12 6.35 -9.46
N GLN A 161 0.06 5.78 -10.05
CA GLN A 161 0.06 4.39 -10.51
C GLN A 161 1.15 4.14 -11.56
N LYS A 162 1.29 5.03 -12.56
CA LYS A 162 2.33 4.92 -13.60
C LYS A 162 3.76 5.06 -13.06
N LYS A 163 3.93 5.63 -11.87
CA LYS A 163 5.23 5.85 -11.20
C LYS A 163 5.50 4.85 -10.08
N ASP A 164 4.68 3.79 -9.95
CA ASP A 164 4.74 2.80 -8.86
C ASP A 164 4.73 3.42 -7.45
N TRP A 165 3.98 4.51 -7.32
CA TRP A 165 3.90 5.33 -6.10
C TRP A 165 2.48 5.52 -5.59
N SER A 166 1.50 4.82 -6.18
CA SER A 166 0.12 4.80 -5.69
C SER A 166 -0.03 3.95 -4.42
N MET A 167 -1.04 4.26 -3.61
CA MET A 167 -1.52 3.34 -2.57
C MET A 167 -1.97 2.01 -3.20
N PRO A 168 -1.56 0.86 -2.66
CA PRO A 168 -2.08 -0.45 -3.09
C PRO A 168 -3.60 -0.58 -2.89
N TYR A 169 -4.28 -1.32 -3.76
CA TYR A 169 -5.73 -1.49 -3.70
C TYR A 169 -6.20 -2.07 -2.34
N ASP A 170 -5.51 -3.09 -1.85
CA ASP A 170 -5.82 -3.74 -0.57
C ASP A 170 -5.60 -2.79 0.63
N LEU A 171 -4.71 -1.81 0.48
CA LEU A 171 -4.55 -0.74 1.46
C LEU A 171 -5.67 0.29 1.36
N MET A 172 -6.12 0.65 0.15
CA MET A 172 -7.25 1.57 -0.04
C MET A 172 -8.52 1.05 0.66
N GLY A 173 -8.82 -0.25 0.52
CA GLY A 173 -9.99 -0.87 1.17
C GLY A 173 -9.96 -0.84 2.70
N ARG A 174 -8.76 -0.88 3.29
CA ARG A 174 -8.56 -0.79 4.75
C ARG A 174 -8.27 0.63 5.22
N TRP A 175 -8.10 1.57 4.30
CA TRP A 175 -7.70 2.91 4.62
C TRP A 175 -8.80 3.63 5.40
N PRO A 176 -8.51 4.22 6.57
CA PRO A 176 -9.55 4.83 7.38
C PRO A 176 -10.17 6.02 6.64
N LYS A 177 -11.49 5.93 6.39
CA LYS A 177 -12.27 6.97 5.74
C LYS A 177 -12.03 8.33 6.41
N ARG A 178 -11.72 9.34 5.58
CA ARG A 178 -11.55 10.73 6.01
C ARG A 178 -12.59 11.66 5.42
N ASN A 179 -12.91 11.47 4.14
CA ASN A 179 -13.93 12.19 3.39
C ASN A 179 -14.43 11.30 2.25
N ALA A 180 -15.43 11.80 1.51
CA ALA A 180 -16.10 11.07 0.42
C ALA A 180 -15.13 10.60 -0.70
N TRP A 181 -14.01 11.31 -0.90
CA TRP A 181 -13.03 10.95 -1.93
C TRP A 181 -12.48 9.52 -1.80
N HIS A 182 -12.24 9.04 -0.58
CA HIS A 182 -11.64 7.72 -0.38
C HIS A 182 -12.60 6.59 -0.78
N GLU A 183 -13.90 6.77 -0.54
CA GLU A 183 -14.95 5.83 -0.94
C GLU A 183 -15.19 5.86 -2.44
N GLU A 184 -15.20 7.06 -3.03
CA GLU A 184 -15.28 7.24 -4.49
C GLU A 184 -14.10 6.58 -5.20
N LEU A 185 -12.88 6.81 -4.72
CA LEU A 185 -11.68 6.22 -5.30
C LEU A 185 -11.67 4.69 -5.19
N LEU A 186 -12.03 4.15 -4.02
CA LEU A 186 -12.16 2.71 -3.82
C LEU A 186 -13.22 2.12 -4.76
N THR A 187 -14.37 2.77 -4.90
CA THR A 187 -15.45 2.34 -5.80
C THR A 187 -14.99 2.36 -7.26
N TYR A 188 -14.29 3.41 -7.67
CA TYR A 188 -13.72 3.56 -9.00
C TYR A 188 -12.74 2.42 -9.33
N GLU A 189 -11.74 2.18 -8.47
CA GLU A 189 -10.75 1.12 -8.68
C GLU A 189 -11.37 -0.28 -8.57
N THR A 190 -12.34 -0.49 -7.66
CA THR A 190 -13.08 -1.75 -7.56
C THR A 190 -13.79 -2.08 -8.87
N LYS A 191 -14.53 -1.13 -9.43
CA LYS A 191 -15.24 -1.32 -10.71
C LYS A 191 -14.26 -1.63 -11.84
N LYS A 192 -13.18 -0.87 -11.96
CA LYS A 192 -12.13 -1.08 -12.96
C LYS A 192 -11.53 -2.48 -12.87
N LEU A 193 -11.16 -2.95 -11.68
CA LEU A 193 -10.60 -4.28 -11.47
C LEU A 193 -11.60 -5.41 -11.81
N LEU A 194 -12.89 -5.22 -11.46
CA LEU A 194 -13.95 -6.16 -11.84
C LEU A 194 -14.17 -6.21 -13.37
N ASP A 195 -14.16 -5.06 -14.03
CA ASP A 195 -14.29 -4.99 -15.49
C ASP A 195 -13.09 -5.68 -16.18
N GLU A 196 -11.88 -5.53 -15.63
CA GLU A 196 -10.65 -6.18 -16.11
C GLU A 196 -10.62 -7.70 -15.91
N LEU A 197 -11.33 -8.24 -14.91
CA LEU A 197 -11.57 -9.68 -14.77
C LEU A 197 -12.46 -10.24 -15.88
N GLN A 198 -13.19 -9.37 -16.59
CA GLN A 198 -14.04 -9.72 -17.72
C GLN A 198 -15.03 -10.85 -17.40
N GLY A 199 -15.61 -10.85 -16.19
CA GLY A 199 -16.59 -11.84 -15.74
C GLY A 199 -15.99 -13.13 -15.16
N LEU A 200 -14.66 -13.29 -15.13
CA LEU A 200 -14.03 -14.34 -14.33
C LEU A 200 -14.20 -14.01 -12.83
N ARG A 201 -14.53 -15.02 -12.02
CA ARG A 201 -14.93 -14.88 -10.62
C ARG A 201 -14.25 -15.94 -9.77
N GLN A 202 -14.28 -15.74 -8.45
CA GLN A 202 -13.78 -16.69 -7.46
C GLN A 202 -12.29 -17.02 -7.66
N LEU A 203 -11.52 -16.01 -8.08
CA LEU A 203 -10.07 -16.11 -8.16
C LEU A 203 -9.45 -15.86 -6.79
N LEU A 204 -8.45 -16.66 -6.46
CA LEU A 204 -7.67 -16.54 -5.23
C LEU A 204 -6.19 -16.47 -5.60
N VAL A 205 -5.47 -15.50 -5.06
CA VAL A 205 -4.03 -15.37 -5.26
C VAL A 205 -3.32 -15.53 -3.92
N PHE A 206 -2.55 -16.59 -3.78
CA PHE A 206 -1.73 -16.86 -2.60
C PHE A 206 -0.26 -16.53 -2.89
N LEU A 207 0.31 -15.61 -2.10
CA LEU A 207 1.70 -15.19 -2.18
C LEU A 207 2.51 -15.91 -1.08
N LEU A 208 3.37 -16.85 -1.46
CA LEU A 208 4.17 -17.66 -0.55
C LEU A 208 5.45 -16.90 -0.17
N ARG A 209 5.73 -16.86 1.13
CA ARG A 209 6.85 -16.10 1.70
C ARG A 209 8.17 -16.86 1.60
N GLU A 210 9.27 -16.12 1.57
CA GLU A 210 10.62 -16.67 1.50
C GLU A 210 10.91 -17.65 2.64
N ASP A 211 10.49 -17.33 3.87
CA ASP A 211 10.70 -18.20 5.04
C ASP A 211 9.99 -19.56 4.91
N ALA A 212 8.80 -19.60 4.29
CA ALA A 212 8.11 -20.85 3.95
C ALA A 212 8.85 -21.69 2.91
N LYS A 213 9.48 -21.04 1.92
CA LYS A 213 10.28 -21.74 0.90
C LYS A 213 11.60 -22.26 1.47
N LEU A 214 12.28 -21.47 2.29
CA LEU A 214 13.54 -21.85 2.93
C LEU A 214 13.38 -23.06 3.86
N CYS A 215 12.23 -23.21 4.52
CA CYS A 215 11.95 -24.39 5.33
C CYS A 215 11.34 -25.58 4.54
N GLY A 216 11.05 -25.41 3.25
CA GLY A 216 10.43 -26.43 2.41
C GLY A 216 8.92 -26.62 2.61
N ALA A 217 8.26 -25.72 3.33
CA ALA A 217 6.81 -25.76 3.55
C ALA A 217 6.01 -25.36 2.29
N ASP A 218 6.62 -24.64 1.35
CA ASP A 218 6.01 -24.19 0.10
C ASP A 218 5.36 -25.32 -0.71
N LYS A 219 6.01 -26.49 -0.78
CA LYS A 219 5.45 -27.66 -1.48
C LYS A 219 4.14 -28.15 -0.87
N GLN A 220 4.10 -28.27 0.47
CA GLN A 220 2.89 -28.68 1.19
C GLN A 220 1.77 -27.63 1.09
N ILE A 221 2.12 -26.35 1.03
CA ILE A 221 1.15 -25.28 0.80
C ILE A 221 0.48 -25.48 -0.55
N VAL A 222 1.27 -25.66 -1.62
CA VAL A 222 0.74 -25.86 -2.98
C VAL A 222 -0.13 -27.12 -3.05
N GLU A 223 0.31 -28.23 -2.44
CA GLU A 223 -0.48 -29.48 -2.37
C GLU A 223 -1.84 -29.25 -1.70
N LYS A 224 -1.86 -28.66 -0.50
CA LYS A 224 -3.10 -28.36 0.23
C LYS A 224 -4.02 -27.40 -0.51
N LEU A 225 -3.47 -26.39 -1.18
CA LEU A 225 -4.26 -25.50 -2.02
C LEU A 225 -4.91 -26.28 -3.18
N GLY A 226 -4.19 -27.23 -3.79
CA GLY A 226 -4.69 -28.08 -4.87
C GLY A 226 -5.74 -29.11 -4.44
N GLU A 227 -5.76 -29.50 -3.16
CA GLU A 227 -6.81 -30.36 -2.60
C GLU A 227 -8.19 -29.66 -2.55
N LYS A 228 -8.19 -28.32 -2.37
CA LYS A 228 -9.42 -27.53 -2.20
C LYS A 228 -9.79 -26.69 -3.43
N PHE A 229 -8.80 -26.18 -4.14
CA PHE A 229 -8.97 -25.24 -5.24
C PHE A 229 -8.41 -25.79 -6.55
N HIS A 230 -8.93 -25.30 -7.67
CA HIS A 230 -8.34 -25.56 -8.97
C HIS A 230 -7.15 -24.62 -9.20
N ILE A 231 -5.92 -25.13 -9.11
CA ILE A 231 -4.71 -24.33 -9.37
C ILE A 231 -4.63 -24.02 -10.87
N LEU A 232 -4.70 -22.74 -11.20
CA LEU A 232 -4.58 -22.24 -12.56
C LEU A 232 -3.12 -22.03 -12.97
N GLU A 233 -2.29 -21.55 -12.03
CA GLU A 233 -0.86 -21.31 -12.28
C GLU A 233 -0.06 -21.21 -10.97
N THR A 234 1.19 -21.66 -11.00
CA THR A 234 2.20 -21.36 -9.97
C THR A 234 3.36 -20.59 -10.59
N VAL A 235 3.74 -19.48 -9.99
CA VAL A 235 4.69 -18.51 -10.55
C VAL A 235 5.83 -18.29 -9.58
N GLN A 236 7.06 -18.29 -10.06
CA GLN A 236 8.22 -17.83 -9.29
C GLN A 236 8.39 -16.32 -9.45
N LEU A 237 8.59 -15.63 -8.33
CA LEU A 237 8.79 -14.18 -8.29
C LEU A 237 10.30 -13.90 -8.26
N ASP A 238 10.85 -13.50 -9.40
CA ASP A 238 12.22 -12.98 -9.52
C ASP A 238 12.33 -11.58 -8.90
N GLY A 239 13.54 -11.01 -8.83
CA GLY A 239 13.79 -9.76 -8.09
C GLY A 239 12.92 -8.57 -8.55
N GLU A 240 12.62 -8.46 -9.85
CA GLU A 240 11.75 -7.40 -10.37
C GLU A 240 10.28 -7.66 -10.03
N LYS A 241 9.77 -8.87 -10.30
CA LYS A 241 8.40 -9.26 -9.95
C LYS A 241 8.16 -9.17 -8.45
N GLN A 242 9.11 -9.66 -7.66
CA GLN A 242 9.07 -9.60 -6.20
C GLN A 242 9.00 -8.16 -5.72
N SER A 243 9.85 -7.26 -6.25
CA SER A 243 9.81 -5.83 -5.89
C SER A 243 8.46 -5.20 -6.21
N ARG A 244 7.88 -5.50 -7.38
CA ARG A 244 6.56 -5.00 -7.79
C ARG A 244 5.43 -5.54 -6.92
N VAL A 245 5.38 -6.87 -6.72
CA VAL A 245 4.41 -7.52 -5.83
C VAL A 245 4.51 -6.95 -4.43
N MET A 246 5.72 -6.81 -3.89
CA MET A 246 5.89 -6.26 -2.55
C MET A 246 5.38 -4.83 -2.43
N ARG A 247 5.54 -3.99 -3.45
CA ARG A 247 5.02 -2.62 -3.45
C ARG A 247 3.50 -2.55 -3.56
N GLN A 248 2.90 -3.44 -4.35
CA GLN A 248 1.50 -3.33 -4.75
C GLN A 248 0.53 -4.27 -4.00
N THR A 249 1.04 -5.05 -3.04
CA THR A 249 0.23 -6.01 -2.27
C THR A 249 0.54 -5.95 -0.78
N ARG A 250 -0.38 -6.44 0.05
CA ARG A 250 -0.30 -6.39 1.52
C ARG A 250 -0.05 -4.95 2.04
N GLY A 251 -0.58 -3.94 1.35
CA GLY A 251 -0.34 -2.52 1.62
C GLY A 251 1.12 -2.10 1.63
N GLY A 252 1.99 -2.83 0.92
CA GLY A 252 3.42 -2.58 0.89
C GLY A 252 4.17 -3.08 2.13
N ASP A 253 3.48 -3.65 3.10
CA ASP A 253 4.07 -4.15 4.33
C ASP A 253 4.35 -5.65 4.17
N TRP A 254 5.63 -6.01 4.10
CA TRP A 254 6.12 -7.39 4.11
C TRP A 254 6.97 -7.69 5.34
N THR A 255 6.85 -6.87 6.39
CA THR A 255 7.59 -7.06 7.62
C THR A 255 7.08 -8.28 8.40
N LYS A 256 8.00 -8.95 9.09
CA LYS A 256 7.71 -9.97 10.09
C LYS A 256 7.11 -9.26 11.30
N HIS A 257 5.96 -9.72 11.76
CA HIS A 257 5.17 -9.07 12.82
C HIS A 257 6.03 -8.58 14.01
N LYS A 258 5.93 -7.29 14.35
CA LYS A 258 6.71 -6.58 15.40
C LYS A 258 8.23 -6.50 15.20
N HIS A 259 8.75 -6.98 14.07
CA HIS A 259 10.15 -6.87 13.69
C HIS A 259 10.30 -5.96 12.47
N SER A 260 11.48 -5.34 12.33
CA SER A 260 11.84 -4.56 11.14
C SER A 260 12.35 -5.42 9.98
N ILE A 261 12.26 -6.74 10.11
CA ILE A 261 12.76 -7.69 9.11
C ILE A 261 11.69 -7.89 8.04
N ILE A 262 12.02 -7.55 6.81
CA ILE A 262 11.18 -7.83 5.64
C ILE A 262 11.34 -9.30 5.25
N VAL A 263 10.24 -9.99 4.98
CA VAL A 263 10.23 -11.34 4.44
C VAL A 263 9.41 -11.32 3.15
N PRO A 264 10.08 -11.32 1.99
CA PRO A 264 9.41 -11.09 0.72
C PRO A 264 8.62 -12.32 0.25
N PRO A 265 7.63 -12.15 -0.65
CA PRO A 265 7.02 -13.25 -1.37
C PRO A 265 7.95 -13.75 -2.48
N VAL A 266 8.10 -15.06 -2.61
CA VAL A 266 9.01 -15.70 -3.59
C VAL A 266 8.28 -16.52 -4.64
N SER A 267 7.01 -16.87 -4.38
CA SER A 267 6.15 -17.56 -5.33
C SER A 267 4.72 -17.03 -5.20
N ALA A 268 3.94 -17.13 -6.28
CA ALA A 268 2.50 -16.93 -6.27
C ALA A 268 1.78 -18.19 -6.76
N VAL A 269 0.66 -18.53 -6.15
CA VAL A 269 -0.24 -19.61 -6.57
C VAL A 269 -1.58 -18.97 -6.88
N ILE A 270 -1.99 -19.03 -8.16
CA ILE A 270 -3.26 -18.50 -8.64
C ILE A 270 -4.22 -19.67 -8.75
N CYS A 271 -5.36 -19.54 -8.07
CA CYS A 271 -6.39 -20.57 -8.00
C CYS A 271 -7.75 -20.02 -8.44
N HIS A 272 -8.61 -20.93 -8.86
CA HIS A 272 -10.05 -20.73 -8.94
C HIS A 272 -10.74 -21.61 -7.90
N ASP A 273 -11.71 -21.06 -7.19
CA ASP A 273 -12.56 -21.83 -6.28
C ASP A 273 -13.82 -22.33 -7.00
N PRO A 274 -13.92 -23.63 -7.32
CA PRO A 274 -15.09 -24.18 -7.99
C PRO A 274 -16.32 -24.25 -7.09
N ASN A 275 -16.15 -24.19 -5.76
CA ASN A 275 -17.23 -24.32 -4.79
C ASN A 275 -17.11 -23.24 -3.70
N PRO A 276 -17.33 -21.95 -4.06
CA PRO A 276 -17.20 -20.86 -3.12
C PRO A 276 -18.20 -21.00 -1.97
N SER A 277 -17.75 -20.69 -0.76
CA SER A 277 -18.61 -20.68 0.43
C SER A 277 -18.99 -19.23 0.75
N PRO A 278 -20.28 -18.86 0.74
CA PRO A 278 -20.69 -17.49 1.04
C PRO A 278 -20.33 -17.10 2.49
N ILE A 279 -19.68 -15.96 2.69
CA ILE A 279 -19.36 -15.50 4.06
C ILE A 279 -20.61 -15.27 4.91
N SER A 280 -21.76 -14.98 4.29
CA SER A 280 -23.03 -14.73 4.96
C SER A 280 -23.51 -15.91 5.83
N GLU A 281 -23.01 -17.11 5.58
CA GLU A 281 -23.31 -18.30 6.38
C GLU A 281 -22.61 -18.24 7.76
N ASN A 282 -21.59 -17.39 7.93
CA ASN A 282 -20.91 -17.14 9.20
C ASN A 282 -21.00 -15.64 9.56
N LEU A 283 -22.02 -15.30 10.36
CA LEU A 283 -22.32 -13.90 10.74
C LEU A 283 -21.17 -13.20 11.47
N GLU A 284 -20.38 -13.92 12.27
CA GLU A 284 -19.22 -13.35 12.98
C GLU A 284 -18.10 -12.97 12.01
N LEU A 285 -17.77 -13.88 11.08
CA LEU A 285 -16.79 -13.59 10.03
C LEU A 285 -17.27 -12.48 9.08
N ALA A 286 -18.55 -12.49 8.68
CA ALA A 286 -19.13 -11.48 7.82
C ALA A 286 -19.08 -10.07 8.46
N ALA A 287 -19.30 -9.98 9.77
CA ALA A 287 -19.19 -8.71 10.50
C ALA A 287 -17.74 -8.21 10.60
N ALA A 288 -16.77 -9.12 10.76
CA ALA A 288 -15.36 -8.79 10.87
C ALA A 288 -14.68 -8.49 9.52
N HIS A 289 -15.20 -9.06 8.42
CA HIS A 289 -14.57 -9.03 7.10
C HIS A 289 -15.56 -8.57 6.02
N THR A 290 -15.97 -7.31 6.08
CA THR A 290 -16.98 -6.71 5.19
C THR A 290 -16.63 -6.70 3.70
N PHE A 291 -15.35 -6.95 3.36
CA PHE A 291 -14.85 -6.96 1.98
C PHE A 291 -14.65 -8.38 1.42
N VAL A 292 -14.90 -9.42 2.21
CA VAL A 292 -14.79 -10.82 1.77
C VAL A 292 -16.18 -11.31 1.39
N ASP A 293 -16.31 -11.96 0.24
CA ASP A 293 -17.55 -12.61 -0.21
C ASP A 293 -17.45 -14.15 -0.14
N ASN A 294 -16.26 -14.70 -0.43
CA ASN A 294 -15.96 -16.13 -0.35
C ASN A 294 -15.18 -16.48 0.93
N ALA A 295 -15.82 -17.17 1.87
CA ALA A 295 -15.23 -17.62 3.12
C ALA A 295 -14.05 -18.59 2.94
N ASN A 296 -13.93 -19.28 1.79
CA ASN A 296 -12.81 -20.17 1.54
C ASN A 296 -11.46 -19.43 1.45
N VAL A 297 -11.43 -18.10 1.32
CA VAL A 297 -10.19 -17.31 1.42
C VAL A 297 -9.48 -17.52 2.77
N PHE A 298 -10.21 -17.91 3.82
CA PHE A 298 -9.67 -18.19 5.15
C PHE A 298 -9.03 -19.56 5.28
N TYR A 299 -9.10 -20.43 4.27
CA TYR A 299 -8.41 -21.73 4.27
C TYR A 299 -6.89 -21.58 4.46
N LYS A 300 -6.33 -20.41 4.10
CA LYS A 300 -4.94 -20.04 4.43
C LYS A 300 -4.62 -20.16 5.91
N HIS A 301 -5.57 -19.89 6.81
CA HIS A 301 -5.40 -20.01 8.25
C HIS A 301 -5.31 -21.46 8.73
N GLU A 302 -6.08 -22.35 8.12
CA GLU A 302 -6.01 -23.80 8.40
C GLU A 302 -4.65 -24.37 7.98
N ILE A 303 -4.19 -24.01 6.78
CA ILE A 303 -2.86 -24.41 6.29
C ILE A 303 -1.77 -23.90 7.25
N ARG A 304 -1.81 -22.61 7.63
CA ARG A 304 -0.85 -22.02 8.59
C ARG A 304 -0.80 -22.81 9.90
N LYS A 305 -1.95 -23.06 10.53
CA LYS A 305 -2.05 -23.78 11.81
C LYS A 305 -1.47 -25.19 11.74
N ASN A 306 -1.64 -25.88 10.61
CA ASN A 306 -1.07 -27.21 10.40
C ASN A 306 0.46 -27.15 10.25
N LEU A 307 0.97 -26.17 9.49
CA LEU A 307 2.40 -26.03 9.21
C LEU A 307 3.21 -25.47 10.37
N GLU A 308 2.63 -24.63 11.24
CA GLU A 308 3.31 -24.04 12.40
C GLU A 308 3.99 -25.09 13.29
N LYS A 309 3.37 -26.26 13.44
CA LYS A 309 3.93 -27.37 14.23
C LYS A 309 5.14 -28.03 13.57
N GLN A 310 5.13 -28.10 12.24
CA GLN A 310 6.17 -28.80 11.46
C GLN A 310 7.33 -27.88 11.08
N PHE A 311 7.06 -26.58 10.93
CA PHE A 311 8.02 -25.59 10.44
C PHE A 311 8.02 -24.33 11.32
N PRO A 312 8.41 -24.43 12.61
CA PRO A 312 8.37 -23.32 13.56
C PRO A 312 9.25 -22.10 13.21
N GLN A 313 10.16 -22.24 12.25
CA GLN A 313 11.07 -21.19 11.76
C GLN A 313 10.37 -20.17 10.85
N ALA A 314 9.26 -20.55 10.21
CA ALA A 314 8.48 -19.67 9.32
C ALA A 314 7.25 -19.14 10.06
N ILE A 315 6.88 -17.89 9.78
CA ILE A 315 5.69 -17.26 10.40
C ILE A 315 4.70 -16.88 9.30
N ASN A 316 3.42 -17.21 9.50
CA ASN A 316 2.30 -16.95 8.59
C ASN A 316 2.41 -17.60 7.20
N PHE A 317 3.60 -18.04 6.74
CA PHE A 317 3.88 -18.84 5.54
C PHE A 317 3.52 -18.22 4.18
N MET A 318 2.36 -17.62 4.05
CA MET A 318 1.81 -17.03 2.84
C MET A 318 0.87 -15.89 3.19
N HIS A 319 0.55 -15.05 2.21
CA HIS A 319 -0.58 -14.12 2.22
C HIS A 319 -1.57 -14.53 1.12
N GLY A 320 -2.84 -14.17 1.24
CA GLY A 320 -3.83 -14.46 0.20
C GLY A 320 -4.75 -13.27 0.01
N SER A 321 -5.20 -13.02 -1.22
CA SER A 321 -6.24 -12.04 -1.51
C SER A 321 -7.54 -12.35 -0.76
N ASP A 322 -8.35 -11.33 -0.51
CA ASP A 322 -9.60 -11.43 0.26
C ASP A 322 -10.85 -11.40 -0.64
N ASN A 323 -10.74 -10.93 -1.89
CA ASN A 323 -11.82 -10.91 -2.89
C ASN A 323 -11.29 -10.83 -4.34
N ASP A 324 -12.20 -10.93 -5.31
CA ASP A 324 -11.90 -10.86 -6.74
C ASP A 324 -11.16 -9.57 -7.18
N PRO A 325 -11.61 -8.35 -6.82
CA PRO A 325 -10.86 -7.13 -7.12
C PRO A 325 -9.41 -7.16 -6.60
N GLU A 326 -9.19 -7.63 -5.37
CA GLU A 326 -7.86 -7.75 -4.81
C GLU A 326 -7.03 -8.82 -5.53
N SER A 327 -7.63 -9.97 -5.86
CA SER A 327 -7.01 -10.99 -6.72
C SER A 327 -6.57 -10.38 -8.04
N MET A 328 -7.40 -9.56 -8.68
CA MET A 328 -7.04 -8.88 -9.92
C MET A 328 -5.89 -7.88 -9.72
N ALA A 329 -5.91 -7.09 -8.64
CA ALA A 329 -4.80 -6.19 -8.31
C ALA A 329 -3.48 -6.98 -8.15
N TYR A 330 -3.52 -8.16 -7.51
CA TYR A 330 -2.34 -9.01 -7.33
C TYR A 330 -1.89 -9.62 -8.64
N ILE A 331 -2.81 -10.06 -9.50
CA ILE A 331 -2.51 -10.57 -10.85
C ILE A 331 -1.79 -9.49 -11.67
N LYS A 332 -2.23 -8.22 -11.60
CA LYS A 332 -1.56 -7.10 -12.28
C LYS A 332 -0.18 -6.81 -11.71
N ALA A 333 0.01 -6.95 -10.40
CA ALA A 333 1.32 -6.84 -9.78
C ALA A 333 2.28 -7.94 -10.24
N ILE A 334 1.78 -9.16 -10.48
CA ILE A 334 2.57 -10.27 -11.02
C ILE A 334 2.85 -10.06 -12.53
N TYR A 335 1.82 -9.66 -13.29
CA TYR A 335 1.80 -9.58 -14.75
C TYR A 335 1.37 -8.19 -15.28
N PRO A 336 2.18 -7.13 -15.13
CA PRO A 336 1.75 -5.77 -15.47
C PRO A 336 1.41 -5.60 -16.97
N GLU A 337 2.12 -6.30 -17.85
CA GLU A 337 1.97 -6.17 -19.30
C GLU A 337 1.16 -7.30 -19.94
N ASN A 338 1.00 -8.43 -19.24
CA ASN A 338 0.46 -9.68 -19.81
C ASN A 338 -0.77 -10.22 -19.06
N TRP A 339 -1.35 -9.45 -18.13
CA TRP A 339 -2.50 -9.90 -17.35
C TRP A 339 -3.71 -10.24 -18.24
N GLN A 340 -3.96 -9.49 -19.32
CA GLN A 340 -5.08 -9.73 -20.24
C GLN A 340 -5.01 -11.15 -20.84
N THR A 341 -3.81 -11.53 -21.29
CA THR A 341 -3.54 -12.86 -21.87
C THR A 341 -3.77 -13.96 -20.82
N LYS A 342 -3.37 -13.72 -19.58
CA LYS A 342 -3.59 -14.66 -18.47
C LYS A 342 -5.07 -14.84 -18.15
N ILE A 343 -5.84 -13.75 -18.05
CA ILE A 343 -7.29 -13.82 -17.86
C ILE A 343 -7.97 -14.60 -18.99
N ALA A 344 -7.59 -14.34 -20.25
CA ALA A 344 -8.13 -15.07 -21.40
C ALA A 344 -7.80 -16.57 -21.37
N GLN A 345 -6.56 -16.93 -21.01
CA GLN A 345 -6.12 -18.31 -20.87
C GLN A 345 -6.89 -19.04 -19.76
N TRP A 346 -7.01 -18.45 -18.58
CA TRP A 346 -7.70 -19.08 -17.45
C TRP A 346 -9.20 -19.25 -17.70
N LYS A 347 -9.84 -18.31 -18.41
CA LYS A 347 -11.21 -18.50 -18.89
C LYS A 347 -11.35 -19.74 -19.77
N GLN A 348 -10.44 -19.98 -20.69
CA GLN A 348 -10.48 -21.18 -21.54
C GLN A 348 -10.28 -22.47 -20.72
N ILE A 349 -9.39 -22.44 -19.72
CA ILE A 349 -9.18 -23.58 -18.81
C ILE A 349 -10.44 -23.91 -18.01
N LEU A 350 -11.22 -22.88 -17.63
CA LEU A 350 -12.43 -23.01 -16.81
C LEU A 350 -13.72 -23.18 -17.63
N GLN A 351 -13.70 -22.98 -18.94
CA GLN A 351 -14.87 -23.17 -19.81
C GLN A 351 -15.44 -24.62 -19.78
N PRO A 352 -14.62 -25.69 -19.74
CA PRO A 352 -15.13 -27.06 -19.59
C PRO A 352 -15.84 -27.33 -18.26
N SER A 353 -15.65 -26.49 -17.23
CA SER A 353 -16.22 -26.63 -15.88
C SER A 353 -17.35 -25.64 -15.58
N LEU A 354 -17.75 -24.82 -16.56
CA LEU A 354 -18.85 -23.86 -16.48
C LEU A 354 -20.11 -24.28 -17.26
N GLN A 355 -20.15 -25.50 -17.80
CA GLN A 355 -21.40 -26.09 -18.30
C GLN A 355 -22.15 -26.76 -17.13
N PRO A 356 -23.47 -26.52 -17.01
CA PRO A 356 -24.29 -26.97 -15.88
C PRO A 356 -24.39 -28.49 -15.76
#